data_AF-A0A6A9T388-F1
#
_entry.id   AF-A0A6A9T388-F1
#
_cell.length_a   1.000
_cell.length_b   1.000
_cell.length_c   1.000
_cell.angle_alpha   90.00
_cell.angle_beta   90.00
_cell.angle_gamma   90.00
#
_symmetry.space_group_name_H-M   'P 1'
#
loop_
_entity.id
_entity.type
_entity.pdbx_description
1 polymer ?
#
loop_
_entity_poly.entity_id
_entity_poly.type
_entity_poly.pdbx_seq_one_letter_code
_entity_poly.pdbx_strand_id
1 'polypeptide(L)'
;MSDFDKEAERERLREKYDEEEDDRETTERMSELLLKGATMTNAHCGECGDPIFRYEGQEFCPSCQQVVADATRRGPRAHSRRTATTAPKGRRPRTGTADGAGGLAL
;
A
#
# COMPACT_ATOMS: atom_id res chain seq x y z
N MET A 1 -0.23 15.54 -39.40
CA MET A 1 -0.47 14.74 -38.19
C MET A 1 0.68 13.76 -38.14
N SER A 2 1.49 13.78 -37.07
CA SER A 2 2.63 12.88 -36.93
C SER A 2 2.16 11.45 -37.15
N ASP A 3 2.87 10.69 -37.98
CA ASP A 3 2.59 9.28 -38.26
C ASP A 3 2.68 8.50 -36.95
N PHE A 4 1.52 8.43 -36.30
CA PHE A 4 1.31 7.72 -35.06
C PHE A 4 1.23 6.25 -35.41
N ASP A 5 2.21 5.49 -34.95
CA ASP A 5 2.31 4.07 -35.21
C ASP A 5 1.27 3.31 -34.37
N LYS A 6 0.05 3.22 -34.92
CA LYS A 6 -1.14 2.65 -34.28
C LYS A 6 -0.92 1.21 -33.81
N GLU A 7 -0.04 0.46 -34.47
CA GLU A 7 0.25 -0.93 -34.10
C GLU A 7 1.12 -0.98 -32.84
N ALA A 8 2.16 -0.16 -32.77
CA ALA A 8 3.00 -0.03 -31.57
C ALA A 8 2.22 0.49 -30.36
N GLU A 9 1.27 1.41 -30.55
CA GLU A 9 0.39 1.83 -29.45
C GLU A 9 -0.52 0.69 -28.98
N ARG A 10 -1.17 -0.03 -29.91
CA ARG A 10 -2.09 -1.12 -29.55
C ARG A 10 -1.37 -2.21 -28.77
N GLU A 11 -0.13 -2.54 -29.15
CA GLU A 11 0.69 -3.53 -28.45
C GLU A 11 1.03 -3.06 -27.02
N ARG A 12 1.51 -1.82 -26.86
CA ARG A 12 1.76 -1.24 -25.52
C ARG A 12 0.51 -1.22 -24.65
N LEU A 13 -0.64 -0.91 -25.23
CA LEU A 13 -1.91 -0.91 -24.49
C LEU A 13 -2.27 -2.31 -24.02
N ARG A 14 -2.09 -3.33 -24.86
CA ARG A 14 -2.35 -4.72 -24.50
C ARG A 14 -1.48 -5.18 -23.34
N GLU A 15 -0.16 -5.00 -23.46
CA GLU A 15 0.79 -5.36 -22.41
C GLU A 15 0.43 -4.69 -21.08
N LYS A 16 0.11 -3.38 -21.11
CA LYS A 16 -0.32 -2.66 -19.91
C LYS A 16 -1.63 -3.21 -19.32
N TYR A 17 -2.63 -3.53 -20.15
CA TYR A 17 -3.88 -4.08 -19.63
C TYR A 17 -3.70 -5.48 -19.07
N ASP A 18 -2.86 -6.32 -19.70
CA ASP A 18 -2.55 -7.65 -19.20
C ASP A 18 -1.86 -7.58 -17.82
N GLU A 19 -0.89 -6.68 -17.65
CA GLU A 19 -0.27 -6.39 -16.34
C GLU A 19 -1.30 -5.88 -15.30
N GLU A 20 -2.21 -4.98 -15.69
CA GLU A 20 -3.27 -4.48 -14.81
C GLU A 20 -4.28 -5.57 -14.39
N GLU A 21 -4.54 -6.56 -15.24
CA GLU A 21 -5.41 -7.71 -14.90
C GLU A 21 -4.73 -8.65 -13.89
N ASP A 22 -3.44 -8.95 -14.06
CA ASP A 22 -2.68 -9.76 -13.08
C ASP A 22 -2.65 -9.11 -11.68
N ASP A 23 -2.47 -7.78 -11.63
CA ASP A 23 -2.54 -6.99 -10.38
C ASP A 23 -3.94 -7.02 -9.73
N ARG A 24 -5.01 -7.09 -10.55
CA ARG A 24 -6.38 -7.23 -10.04
C ARG A 24 -6.60 -8.61 -9.46
N GLU A 25 -6.20 -9.67 -10.16
CA GLU A 25 -6.36 -11.04 -9.68
C GLU A 25 -5.66 -11.27 -8.32
N THR A 26 -4.44 -10.75 -8.18
CA THR A 26 -3.68 -10.85 -6.92
C THR A 26 -4.39 -10.13 -5.78
N THR A 27 -4.87 -8.90 -6.02
CA THR A 27 -5.62 -8.11 -5.03
C THR A 27 -6.93 -8.79 -4.64
N GLU A 28 -7.65 -9.36 -5.61
CA GLU A 28 -8.91 -10.08 -5.37
C GLU A 28 -8.69 -11.32 -4.50
N ARG A 29 -7.68 -12.14 -4.82
CA ARG A 29 -7.31 -13.31 -3.99
C ARG A 29 -6.96 -12.90 -2.56
N MET A 30 -6.21 -11.81 -2.38
CA MET A 30 -5.90 -11.28 -1.05
C MET A 30 -7.16 -10.84 -0.29
N SER A 31 -8.10 -10.17 -0.96
CA SER A 31 -9.36 -9.73 -0.36
C SER A 31 -10.24 -10.92 0.05
N GLU A 32 -10.31 -11.95 -0.79
CA GLU A 32 -11.10 -13.15 -0.53
C GLU A 32 -10.58 -13.91 0.70
N LEU A 33 -9.25 -13.99 0.86
CA LEU A 33 -8.63 -14.59 2.04
C LEU A 33 -9.00 -13.85 3.33
N LEU A 34 -9.00 -12.51 3.32
CA LEU A 34 -9.43 -11.72 4.46
C LEU A 34 -10.90 -11.95 4.80
N LEU A 35 -11.76 -12.04 3.77
CA LEU A 35 -13.18 -12.33 3.95
C LEU A 35 -13.42 -13.74 4.52
N LYS A 36 -12.58 -14.71 4.16
CA LYS A 36 -12.60 -16.07 4.72
C LYS A 36 -12.07 -16.15 6.16
N GLY A 37 -11.52 -15.06 6.69
CA GLY A 37 -10.96 -14.99 8.05
C GLY A 37 -9.47 -15.30 8.15
N ALA A 38 -8.75 -15.35 7.02
CA ALA A 38 -7.29 -15.37 7.06
C ALA A 38 -6.76 -14.03 7.60
N THR A 39 -5.62 -14.09 8.29
CA THR A 39 -4.98 -12.91 8.88
C THR A 39 -3.66 -12.63 8.18
N MET A 40 -3.47 -11.39 7.73
CA MET A 40 -2.18 -10.93 7.22
C MET A 40 -1.17 -10.84 8.38
N THR A 41 -0.01 -11.47 8.23
CA THR A 41 1.06 -11.43 9.24
C THR A 41 1.94 -10.20 9.05
N ASN A 42 2.95 -10.03 9.92
CA ASN A 42 3.98 -8.98 9.75
C ASN A 42 5.11 -9.38 8.79
N ALA A 43 5.09 -10.61 8.25
CA ALA A 43 6.12 -11.13 7.36
C ALA A 43 5.73 -10.93 5.89
N HIS A 44 6.73 -10.82 5.02
CA HIS A 44 6.57 -10.76 3.57
C HIS A 44 7.37 -11.91 2.95
N CYS A 45 6.92 -12.42 1.81
CA CYS A 45 7.57 -13.48 1.07
C CYS A 45 8.96 -13.01 0.59
N GLY A 46 9.97 -13.83 0.77
CA GLY A 46 11.33 -13.53 0.30
C GLY A 46 11.48 -13.62 -1.23
N GLU A 47 10.55 -14.30 -1.91
CA GLU A 47 10.57 -14.50 -3.36
C GLU A 47 9.84 -13.37 -4.10
N CYS A 48 8.57 -13.12 -3.76
CA CYS A 48 7.75 -12.13 -4.47
C CYS A 48 7.53 -10.82 -3.70
N GLY A 49 7.79 -10.78 -2.38
CA GLY A 49 7.57 -9.59 -1.56
C GLY A 49 6.16 -9.40 -1.02
N ASP A 50 5.18 -10.24 -1.39
CA ASP A 50 3.82 -10.14 -0.88
C ASP A 50 3.70 -10.54 0.59
N PRO A 51 2.74 -9.99 1.35
CA PRO A 51 2.57 -10.34 2.74
C PRO A 51 2.19 -11.81 2.93
N ILE A 52 2.71 -12.42 3.99
CA ILE A 52 2.38 -13.79 4.38
C ILE A 52 1.05 -13.79 5.12
N PHE A 53 0.15 -14.69 4.75
CA PHE A 53 -1.15 -14.88 5.40
C PHE A 53 -1.10 -16.10 6.32
N ARG A 54 -1.91 -16.06 7.37
CA ARG A 54 -2.20 -17.18 8.25
C ARG A 54 -3.66 -17.57 8.13
N TYR A 55 -3.93 -18.84 7.86
CA TYR A 55 -5.28 -19.40 7.83
C TYR A 55 -5.28 -20.76 8.53
N GLU A 56 -6.21 -20.99 9.45
CA GLU A 56 -6.30 -22.25 10.23
C GLU A 56 -4.98 -22.68 10.91
N GLY A 57 -4.12 -21.72 11.25
CA GLY A 57 -2.81 -21.98 11.89
C GLY A 57 -1.66 -22.25 10.92
N GLN A 58 -1.90 -22.30 9.61
CA GLN A 58 -0.87 -22.44 8.58
C GLN A 58 -0.51 -21.08 7.97
N GLU A 59 0.78 -20.81 7.83
CA GLU A 59 1.31 -19.60 7.18
C GLU A 59 1.73 -19.88 5.74
N PHE A 60 1.30 -19.03 4.80
CA PHE A 60 1.58 -19.21 3.38
C PHE A 60 1.61 -17.87 2.62
N CYS A 61 2.30 -17.85 1.48
CA CYS A 61 2.26 -16.75 0.54
C CYS A 61 1.10 -16.96 -0.46
N PRO A 62 0.16 -15.99 -0.60
CA PRO A 62 -1.00 -16.15 -1.49
C PRO A 62 -0.63 -16.14 -2.98
N SER A 63 0.45 -15.46 -3.36
CA SER A 63 0.89 -15.34 -4.75
C SER A 63 1.77 -16.51 -5.18
N CYS A 64 2.74 -16.89 -4.35
CA CYS A 64 3.60 -18.06 -4.61
C CYS A 64 2.91 -19.40 -4.35
N GLN A 65 1.79 -19.41 -3.59
CA GLN A 65 1.07 -20.60 -3.14
C GLN A 65 1.95 -21.58 -2.35
N GLN A 66 2.96 -21.06 -1.65
CA GLN A 66 3.92 -21.83 -0.86
C GLN A 66 3.65 -21.68 0.64
N VAL A 67 3.67 -22.80 1.36
CA VAL A 67 3.63 -22.83 2.82
C VAL A 67 5.00 -22.39 3.35
N VAL A 68 5.00 -21.40 4.23
CA VAL A 68 6.23 -20.89 4.85
C VAL A 68 6.45 -21.66 6.14
N ALA A 69 7.38 -22.62 6.14
CA ALA A 69 7.83 -23.24 7.37
C ALA A 69 8.55 -22.19 8.23
N ASP A 70 8.28 -22.19 9.54
CA ASP A 70 8.75 -21.24 10.58
C ASP A 70 10.29 -21.24 10.81
N ALA A 71 11.09 -21.51 9.77
CA ALA A 71 12.52 -21.75 9.89
C ALA A 71 13.35 -20.49 10.14
N THR A 72 12.80 -19.29 9.98
CA THR A 72 13.53 -18.07 10.34
C THR A 72 12.59 -16.90 10.60
N ARG A 73 12.22 -16.74 11.86
CA ARG A 73 11.74 -15.49 12.44
C ARG A 73 12.85 -14.44 12.42
N ARG A 74 13.30 -14.01 11.23
CA ARG A 74 14.25 -12.92 11.06
C ARG A 74 13.46 -11.61 11.19
N GLY A 75 13.71 -10.91 12.30
CA GLY A 75 12.97 -9.74 12.75
C GLY A 75 12.82 -8.60 11.73
N PRO A 76 11.97 -7.61 12.02
CA PRO A 76 11.51 -6.63 11.05
C PRO A 76 12.69 -5.84 10.49
N ARG A 77 12.86 -5.87 9.16
CA ARG A 77 13.60 -4.80 8.47
C ARG A 77 12.70 -3.57 8.49
N ALA A 78 13.12 -2.58 9.28
CA ALA A 78 12.48 -1.29 9.39
C ALA A 78 12.17 -0.72 8.00
N HIS A 79 10.95 -0.23 7.85
CA HIS A 79 10.50 0.54 6.70
C HIS A 79 11.59 1.55 6.29
N SER A 80 12.11 1.41 5.07
CA SER A 80 12.84 2.49 4.43
C SER A 80 11.85 3.62 4.20
N ARG A 81 11.79 4.55 5.15
CA ARG A 81 11.12 5.84 4.97
C ARG A 81 11.78 6.51 3.76
N ARG A 82 11.15 6.44 2.59
CA ARG A 82 11.34 7.47 1.58
C ARG A 82 10.82 8.77 2.19
N THR A 83 11.73 9.61 2.69
CA THR A 83 11.43 11.00 3.04
C THR A 83 11.14 11.74 1.75
N ALA A 84 9.87 11.76 1.35
CA ALA A 84 9.37 12.77 0.44
C ALA A 84 9.36 14.11 1.18
N THR A 85 10.48 14.84 1.09
CA THR A 85 10.52 16.27 1.40
C THR A 85 9.72 16.98 0.32
N THR A 86 8.43 17.18 0.56
CA THR A 86 7.64 18.18 -0.14
C THR A 86 7.07 19.12 0.90
N ALA A 87 7.58 20.36 0.89
CA ALA A 87 7.19 21.43 1.80
C ALA A 87 5.68 21.73 1.73
N PRO A 88 4.97 21.87 2.86
CA PRO A 88 3.60 22.34 2.82
C PRO A 88 3.58 23.87 2.69
N LYS A 89 3.39 24.38 1.47
CA LYS A 89 2.87 25.74 1.27
C LYS A 89 1.39 25.74 1.66
N GLY A 90 1.08 26.35 2.81
CA GLY A 90 -0.26 26.86 3.09
C GLY A 90 -0.92 26.36 4.37
N ARG A 91 -0.44 26.81 5.53
CA ARG A 91 -1.31 27.01 6.70
C ARG A 91 -1.41 28.51 6.97
N ARG A 92 -2.60 29.08 6.74
CA ARG A 92 -2.96 30.38 7.30
C ARG A 92 -3.16 30.21 8.81
N PRO A 93 -2.51 31.00 9.67
CA PRO A 93 -2.80 30.97 11.10
C PRO A 93 -4.18 31.58 11.34
N ARG A 94 -5.03 30.87 12.08
CA ARG A 94 -6.23 31.45 12.69
C ARG A 94 -5.80 32.18 13.95
N THR A 95 -5.75 33.51 13.90
CA THR A 95 -5.63 34.32 15.10
C THR A 95 -6.97 34.33 15.82
N GLY A 96 -7.12 33.48 16.82
CA GLY A 96 -8.14 33.63 17.86
C GLY A 96 -7.62 34.61 18.90
N THR A 97 -8.24 35.78 19.00
CA THR A 97 -8.10 36.67 20.15
C THR A 97 -9.24 36.37 21.11
N ALA A 98 -8.93 35.66 22.18
CA ALA A 98 -9.69 35.71 23.41
C ALA A 98 -8.78 36.41 24.43
N ASP A 99 -9.13 37.61 24.85
CA ASP A 99 -8.69 38.13 26.13
C ASP A 99 -9.76 39.07 26.67
N GLY A 100 -10.41 38.60 27.73
CA GLY A 100 -11.33 39.36 28.54
C GLY A 100 -10.66 39.67 29.87
N ALA A 101 -10.48 40.96 30.15
CA ALA A 101 -10.30 41.58 31.47
C ALA A 101 -10.43 43.09 31.18
N GLY A 102 -11.20 43.95 31.83
CA GLY A 102 -11.76 43.97 33.18
C GLY A 102 -11.75 45.46 33.56
N GLY A 103 -12.93 46.03 33.84
CA GLY A 103 -13.22 47.28 34.58
C GLY A 103 -12.43 48.59 34.34
N LEU A 104 -13.14 49.70 34.10
CA LEU A 104 -13.14 50.88 35.00
C LEU A 104 -14.19 51.94 34.57
N ALA A 105 -14.95 52.41 35.56
CA ALA A 105 -15.51 53.76 35.76
C ALA A 105 -15.87 54.67 34.58
N LEU A 106 -17.15 55.07 34.50
CA LEU A 106 -17.65 56.41 34.88
C LEU A 106 -19.19 56.42 34.86
#